data_AF-A0A520IU74-F1
#
_entry.id   AF-A0A520IU74-F1
#
_cell.length_a   1.000
_cell.length_b   1.000
_cell.length_c   1.000
_cell.angle_alpha   90.00
_cell.angle_beta   90.00
_cell.angle_gamma   90.00
#
_symmetry.space_group_name_H-M   'P 1'
#
loop_
_entity.id
_entity.type
_entity.pdbx_description
1 polymer ?
#
loop_
_entity_poly.entity_id
_entity_poly.type
_entity_poly.pdbx_seq_one_letter_code
_entity_poly.pdbx_strand_id
1 'polypeptide(L)'
;MVQDPAPSPAPADAPPRAGTTGIFRAAARNLGWLLASRGVMAILSLFYLGFATRTLGVVDFGRFALISGAAQALATFVGFQTWQIIVQYGVEPIQHGDTPRLARLFRLSAILDLCSALVGAVLTVGILFAWSDGFGIPPNLMRDTLIFAVVQLITIRSTPL
;
A
#
# COMPACT_ATOMS: atom_id res chain seq x y z
N MET A 1 55.16 -38.82 -28.65
CA MET A 1 54.33 -38.04 -29.59
C MET A 1 52.99 -37.80 -28.90
N VAL A 2 52.95 -36.81 -28.00
CA VAL A 2 51.76 -36.43 -27.23
C VAL A 2 51.00 -35.44 -28.11
N GLN A 3 49.78 -35.78 -28.52
CA GLN A 3 48.88 -34.84 -29.19
C GLN A 3 48.37 -33.85 -28.14
N ASP A 4 48.69 -32.57 -28.30
CA ASP A 4 48.00 -31.52 -27.57
C ASP A 4 46.51 -31.51 -27.94
N PRO A 5 45.59 -31.42 -26.97
CA PRO A 5 44.17 -31.30 -27.26
C PRO A 5 43.90 -29.96 -27.96
N ALA A 6 43.12 -30.01 -29.04
CA ALA A 6 42.71 -28.82 -29.77
C ALA A 6 42.04 -27.80 -28.83
N PRO A 7 42.27 -26.48 -29.02
CA PRO A 7 41.65 -25.45 -28.20
C PRO A 7 40.12 -25.54 -28.32
N SER A 8 39.43 -25.54 -27.18
CA SER A 8 37.96 -25.55 -27.14
C SER A 8 37.41 -24.32 -27.88
N PRO A 9 36.32 -24.46 -28.67
CA PRO A 9 35.70 -23.32 -29.34
C PRO A 9 35.25 -22.31 -28.29
N ALA A 10 35.60 -21.04 -28.50
CA ALA A 10 35.12 -19.95 -27.66
C ALA A 10 33.58 -19.98 -27.62
N PRO A 11 32.94 -19.73 -26.46
CA PRO A 11 31.50 -19.68 -26.37
C PRO A 11 30.97 -18.59 -27.32
N ALA A 12 30.34 -19.03 -28.41
CA ALA A 12 29.53 -18.17 -29.24
C ALA A 12 28.35 -17.70 -28.38
N ASP A 13 28.12 -16.39 -28.40
CA ASP A 13 26.93 -15.72 -27.86
C ASP A 13 26.93 -15.43 -26.35
N ALA A 14 27.98 -14.75 -25.87
CA ALA A 14 27.84 -13.96 -24.64
C ALA A 14 26.75 -12.88 -24.88
N PRO A 15 25.66 -12.83 -24.07
CA PRO A 15 24.58 -11.88 -24.30
C PRO A 15 25.13 -10.44 -24.25
N PRO A 16 24.65 -9.55 -25.12
CA PRO A 16 25.11 -8.17 -25.16
C PRO A 16 24.88 -7.54 -23.78
N ARG A 17 25.97 -7.15 -23.11
CA ARG A 17 25.90 -6.43 -21.84
C ARG A 17 25.08 -5.18 -22.08
N ALA A 18 23.89 -5.11 -21.48
CA ALA A 18 23.03 -3.94 -21.58
C ALA A 18 23.85 -2.71 -21.16
N GLY A 19 24.20 -1.86 -22.13
CA GLY A 19 25.03 -0.70 -21.87
C GLY A 19 24.35 0.22 -20.85
N THR A 20 25.15 0.89 -20.03
CA THR A 20 24.73 1.83 -18.98
C THR A 20 23.61 2.78 -19.47
N THR A 21 23.69 3.26 -20.71
CA THR A 21 22.68 4.10 -21.38
C THR A 21 21.30 3.45 -21.53
N GLY A 22 21.24 2.13 -21.76
CA GLY A 22 19.98 1.39 -21.86
C GLY A 22 19.24 1.29 -20.52
N ILE A 23 19.99 1.12 -19.42
CA ILE A 23 19.45 1.07 -18.06
C ILE A 23 18.89 2.44 -17.67
N PHE A 24 19.63 3.53 -17.92
CA PHE A 24 19.14 4.89 -17.64
C PHE A 24 17.87 5.24 -18.44
N ARG A 25 17.79 4.85 -19.71
CA ARG A 25 16.59 5.08 -20.53
C ARG A 25 15.38 4.28 -20.03
N ALA A 26 15.59 3.03 -19.61
CA ALA A 26 14.52 2.21 -19.04
C ALA A 26 14.03 2.78 -17.70
N ALA A 27 14.96 3.19 -16.83
CA ALA A 27 14.65 3.83 -15.55
C ALA A 27 13.90 5.14 -15.75
N ALA A 28 14.35 6.01 -16.66
CA ALA A 28 13.68 7.28 -16.98
C ALA A 28 12.26 7.07 -17.51
N ARG A 29 12.04 6.05 -18.35
CA ARG A 29 10.70 5.71 -18.86
C ARG A 29 9.77 5.23 -17.76
N ASN A 30 10.23 4.34 -16.87
CA ASN A 30 9.43 3.87 -15.74
C ASN A 30 9.12 4.99 -14.75
N LEU A 31 10.11 5.84 -14.47
CA LEU A 31 9.94 7.01 -13.61
C LEU A 31 8.96 8.01 -14.24
N GLY A 32 9.04 8.24 -15.55
CA GLY A 32 8.09 9.07 -16.28
C GLY A 32 6.66 8.56 -16.19
N TRP A 33 6.46 7.25 -16.32
CA TRP A 33 5.14 6.62 -16.11
C TRP A 33 4.62 6.75 -14.68
N LEU A 34 5.49 6.59 -13.67
CA LEU A 34 5.13 6.79 -12.27
C LEU A 34 4.78 8.26 -11.95
N LEU A 35 5.55 9.21 -12.47
CA LEU A 35 5.24 10.63 -12.30
C LEU A 35 3.96 11.03 -13.01
N ALA A 36 3.71 10.49 -14.20
CA ALA A 36 2.48 10.77 -14.95
C ALA A 36 1.23 10.34 -14.16
N SER A 37 1.24 9.13 -13.59
CA SER A 37 0.10 8.65 -12.78
C SER A 37 -0.12 9.49 -11.52
N ARG A 38 0.97 9.91 -10.83
CA ARG A 38 0.86 10.82 -9.68
C ARG A 38 0.40 12.22 -10.07
N GLY A 39 0.84 12.73 -11.22
CA GLY A 39 0.42 14.03 -11.74
C GLY A 39 -1.08 14.07 -12.05
N VAL A 40 -1.58 13.05 -12.74
CA VAL A 40 -3.03 12.91 -13.02
C VAL A 40 -3.83 12.82 -11.72
N MET A 41 -3.38 12.02 -10.75
CA MET A 41 -4.01 11.91 -9.44
C MET A 41 -4.06 13.27 -8.71
N ALA A 42 -2.96 14.04 -8.74
CA ALA A 42 -2.91 15.35 -8.10
C ALA A 42 -3.89 16.35 -8.72
N ILE A 43 -3.97 16.39 -10.05
CA ILE A 43 -4.92 17.25 -10.78
C ILE A 43 -6.36 16.87 -10.42
N LEU A 44 -6.70 15.58 -10.47
CA LEU A 44 -8.02 15.09 -10.07
C LEU A 44 -8.35 15.43 -8.60
N SER A 45 -7.36 15.32 -7.71
CA SER A 45 -7.53 15.69 -6.30
C SER A 45 -7.82 17.17 -6.12
N LEU A 46 -7.23 18.06 -6.92
CA LEU A 46 -7.53 19.49 -6.88
C LEU A 46 -8.96 19.78 -7.33
N PHE A 47 -9.42 19.12 -8.40
CA PHE A 47 -10.82 19.21 -8.81
C PHE A 47 -11.77 18.72 -7.72
N TYR A 48 -11.50 17.55 -7.14
CA TYR A 48 -12.26 17.03 -6.01
C TYR A 48 -12.33 18.04 -4.86
N LEU A 49 -11.20 18.62 -4.48
CA LEU A 49 -11.12 19.61 -3.41
C LEU A 49 -11.95 20.86 -3.71
N GLY A 50 -11.89 21.37 -4.94
CA GLY A 50 -12.69 22.50 -5.39
C GLY A 50 -14.19 22.21 -5.39
N PHE A 51 -14.59 21.00 -5.81
CA PHE A 51 -15.99 20.58 -5.75
C PHE A 51 -16.46 20.39 -4.31
N ALA A 52 -15.66 19.74 -3.44
CA ALA A 52 -16.01 19.49 -2.05
C ALA A 52 -16.19 20.80 -1.26
N THR A 53 -15.26 21.75 -1.41
CA THR A 53 -15.35 23.07 -0.76
C THR A 53 -16.56 23.87 -1.23
N ARG A 54 -16.94 23.78 -2.50
CA ARG A 54 -18.12 24.46 -3.06
C ARG A 54 -19.45 23.79 -2.68
N THR A 55 -19.47 22.46 -2.57
CA THR A 55 -20.70 21.69 -2.28
C THR A 55 -21.02 21.64 -0.79
N LEU A 56 -20.02 21.45 0.07
CA LEU A 56 -20.21 21.40 1.52
C LEU A 56 -20.13 22.80 2.18
N GLY A 57 -19.48 23.77 1.52
CA GLY A 57 -19.11 25.04 2.16
C GLY A 57 -17.89 24.88 3.08
N VAL A 58 -17.26 26.00 3.44
CA VAL A 58 -15.95 26.04 4.12
C VAL A 58 -15.97 25.32 5.49
N VAL A 59 -17.05 25.49 6.26
CA VAL A 59 -17.15 24.97 7.63
C VAL A 59 -17.28 23.44 7.65
N ASP A 60 -18.20 22.88 6.85
CA ASP A 60 -18.39 21.42 6.82
C ASP A 60 -17.27 20.70 6.06
N PHE A 61 -16.65 21.36 5.07
CA PHE A 61 -15.41 20.88 4.47
C PHE A 61 -14.28 20.75 5.51
N GLY A 62 -14.11 21.74 6.40
CA GLY A 62 -13.10 21.71 7.46
C GLY A 62 -13.30 20.52 8.42
N ARG A 63 -14.56 20.25 8.82
CA ARG A 63 -14.90 19.09 9.65
C ARG A 63 -14.58 17.77 8.94
N PHE A 64 -14.97 17.64 7.68
CA PHE A 64 -14.66 16.47 6.87
C PHE A 64 -13.15 16.25 6.73
N ALA A 65 -12.39 17.30 6.43
CA ALA A 65 -10.94 17.25 6.29
C ALA A 65 -10.24 16.83 7.58
N LEU A 66 -10.69 17.34 8.74
CA LEU A 66 -10.15 16.96 10.05
C LEU A 66 -10.42 15.49 10.38
N ILE A 67 -11.66 15.02 10.20
CA ILE A 67 -12.04 13.63 10.46
C ILE A 67 -11.27 12.68 9.53
N SER A 68 -11.24 12.98 8.24
CA SER A 68 -10.55 12.17 7.23
C SER A 68 -9.04 12.14 7.45
N GLY A 69 -8.43 13.29 7.76
CA GLY A 69 -7.01 13.38 8.08
C GLY A 69 -6.62 12.63 9.36
N ALA A 70 -7.43 12.75 10.42
CA ALA A 70 -7.23 11.98 11.65
C ALA A 70 -7.34 10.46 11.39
N ALA A 71 -8.34 10.04 10.62
CA ALA A 71 -8.50 8.64 10.24
C ALA A 71 -7.31 8.12 9.41
N GLN A 72 -6.79 8.90 8.46
CA GLN A 72 -5.60 8.53 7.69
C GLN A 72 -4.33 8.45 8.55
N ALA A 73 -4.15 9.38 9.49
CA ALA A 73 -3.03 9.34 10.42
C ALA A 73 -3.08 8.08 11.29
N LEU A 74 -4.24 7.76 11.87
CA LEU A 74 -4.48 6.50 12.60
C LEU A 74 -4.19 5.28 11.74
N ALA A 75 -4.71 5.24 10.51
CA ALA A 75 -4.45 4.15 9.59
C ALA A 75 -2.94 3.99 9.28
N THR A 76 -2.19 5.09 9.26
CA THR A 76 -0.72 5.06 9.07
C THR A 76 0.01 4.53 10.29
N PHE A 77 -0.41 4.94 11.50
CA PHE A 77 0.20 4.46 12.75
C PHE A 77 -0.11 3.00 13.04
N VAL A 78 -1.30 2.53 12.67
CA VAL A 78 -1.79 1.19 13.00
C VAL A 78 -1.55 0.20 11.85
N GLY A 79 -1.55 0.69 10.61
CA GLY A 79 -1.47 -0.12 9.40
C GLY A 79 -0.08 -0.72 9.20
N PHE A 80 0.08 -1.98 9.60
CA PHE A 80 1.24 -2.77 9.24
C PHE A 80 1.23 -3.05 7.72
N GLN A 81 2.35 -2.73 7.04
CA GLN A 81 2.54 -2.99 5.61
C GLN A 81 2.86 -4.46 5.37
N THR A 82 1.93 -5.35 5.74
CA THR A 82 2.11 -6.79 5.75
C THR A 82 2.48 -7.37 4.38
N TRP A 83 2.01 -6.74 3.30
CA TRP A 83 2.35 -7.13 1.93
C TRP A 83 3.85 -6.98 1.62
N GLN A 84 4.54 -6.00 2.21
CA GLN A 84 5.99 -5.84 2.07
C GLN A 84 6.75 -7.02 2.68
N ILE A 85 6.25 -7.57 3.80
CA ILE A 85 6.82 -8.76 4.45
C ILE A 85 6.66 -9.97 3.51
N ILE A 86 5.50 -10.14 2.88
CA ILE A 86 5.26 -11.23 1.93
C ILE A 86 6.16 -11.09 0.71
N VAL A 87 6.27 -9.90 0.12
CA VAL A 87 7.13 -9.66 -1.06
C VAL A 87 8.61 -9.89 -0.74
N GLN A 88 9.07 -9.45 0.43
CA GLN A 88 10.47 -9.58 0.81
C GLN A 88 10.87 -11.00 1.21
N TYR A 89 10.00 -11.75 1.90
CA TYR A 89 10.29 -13.09 2.40
C TYR A 89 9.66 -14.23 1.59
N GLY A 90 8.81 -13.94 0.60
CA GLY A 90 8.12 -14.93 -0.23
C GLY A 90 8.95 -15.47 -1.40
N VAL A 91 10.02 -14.77 -1.80
CA VAL A 91 10.87 -15.16 -2.95
C VAL A 91 11.63 -16.46 -2.68
N GLU A 92 12.16 -16.66 -1.48
CA GLU A 92 12.95 -17.85 -1.12
C GLU A 92 12.10 -19.14 -1.07
N PRO A 93 10.90 -19.18 -0.43
CA PRO A 93 10.02 -20.35 -0.44
C PRO A 93 9.48 -20.73 -1.83
N ILE A 94 9.22 -19.74 -2.70
CA ILE A 94 8.73 -19.99 -4.07
C ILE A 94 9.82 -20.68 -4.90
N GLN A 95 11.07 -20.26 -4.79
CA GLN A 95 12.19 -20.85 -5.53
C GLN A 95 12.51 -22.29 -5.09
N HIS A 96 12.23 -22.65 -3.84
CA HIS A 96 12.49 -23.98 -3.28
C HIS A 96 11.26 -24.90 -3.31
N GLY A 97 10.11 -24.45 -3.82
CA GLY A 97 8.87 -25.23 -3.86
C GLY A 97 8.28 -25.54 -2.48
N ASP A 98 8.69 -24.82 -1.44
CA ASP A 98 8.34 -25.09 -0.04
C ASP A 98 7.01 -24.42 0.33
N THR A 99 5.93 -24.99 -0.21
CA THR A 99 4.54 -24.54 -0.02
C THR A 99 4.14 -24.38 1.46
N PRO A 100 4.57 -25.26 2.40
CA PRO A 100 4.30 -25.09 3.83
C PRO A 100 4.87 -23.81 4.45
N ARG A 101 6.09 -23.40 4.04
CA ARG A 101 6.70 -22.14 4.51
C ARG A 101 5.96 -20.92 3.97
N LEU A 102 5.58 -20.96 2.70
CA LEU A 102 4.80 -19.90 2.07
C LEU A 102 3.42 -19.73 2.75
N ALA A 103 2.72 -20.84 3.03
CA ALA A 103 1.45 -20.82 3.74
C ALA A 103 1.57 -20.25 5.17
N ARG A 104 2.69 -20.50 5.85
CA ARG A 104 2.96 -19.96 7.19
C ARG A 104 3.20 -18.45 7.15
N LEU A 105 3.88 -17.97 6.12
CA LEU A 105 4.09 -16.55 5.86
C LEU A 105 2.76 -15.83 5.61
N PHE A 106 1.92 -16.37 4.71
CA PHE A 106 0.56 -15.85 4.46
C PHE A 106 -0.30 -15.86 5.72
N ARG A 107 -0.21 -16.89 6.56
CA ARG A 107 -0.96 -16.95 7.82
C ARG A 107 -0.48 -15.90 8.83
N LEU A 108 0.83 -15.71 8.97
CA LEU A 108 1.38 -14.66 9.84
C LEU A 108 0.89 -13.29 9.39
N SER A 109 0.95 -13.05 8.08
CA SER A 109 0.45 -11.84 7.45
C SER A 109 -1.04 -11.61 7.73
N ALA A 110 -1.88 -12.61 7.52
CA ALA A 110 -3.31 -12.51 7.81
C ALA A 110 -3.60 -12.24 9.30
N ILE A 111 -2.77 -12.74 10.22
CA ILE A 111 -2.89 -12.47 11.66
C ILE A 111 -2.49 -11.01 11.96
N LEU A 112 -1.39 -10.53 11.38
CA LEU A 112 -0.95 -9.14 11.55
C LEU A 112 -1.99 -8.14 11.02
N ASP A 113 -2.60 -8.44 9.87
CA ASP A 113 -3.68 -7.62 9.32
C ASP A 113 -4.95 -7.65 10.19
N LEU A 114 -5.26 -8.80 10.80
CA LEU A 114 -6.37 -8.88 11.76
C LEU A 114 -6.08 -8.07 13.03
N CYS A 115 -4.87 -8.16 13.58
CA CYS A 115 -4.46 -7.41 14.76
C CYS A 115 -4.44 -5.91 14.51
N SER A 116 -3.87 -5.45 13.40
CA SER A 116 -3.85 -4.02 13.04
C SER A 116 -5.27 -3.48 12.89
N ALA A 117 -6.16 -4.21 12.22
CA ALA A 117 -7.53 -3.76 12.05
C ALA A 117 -8.31 -3.73 13.38
N LEU A 118 -8.07 -4.69 14.29
CA LEU A 118 -8.65 -4.68 15.63
C LEU A 118 -8.18 -3.47 16.44
N VAL A 119 -6.86 -3.19 16.42
CA VAL A 119 -6.27 -2.02 17.10
C VAL A 119 -6.83 -0.71 16.52
N GLY A 120 -6.99 -0.64 15.20
CA GLY A 120 -7.55 0.54 14.53
C GLY A 120 -9.00 0.80 14.91
N ALA A 121 -9.80 -0.27 15.01
CA ALA A 121 -11.17 -0.17 15.49
C ALA A 121 -11.24 0.32 16.95
N VAL A 122 -10.42 -0.25 17.84
CA VAL A 122 -10.35 0.15 19.25
C VAL A 122 -9.92 1.62 19.40
N LEU A 123 -8.89 2.05 18.67
CA LEU A 123 -8.42 3.43 18.72
C LEU A 123 -9.46 4.41 18.17
N THR A 124 -10.15 4.05 17.08
CA THR A 124 -11.22 4.88 16.51
C THR A 124 -12.37 5.05 17.51
N VAL A 125 -12.80 3.96 18.15
CA VAL A 125 -13.83 3.99 19.20
C VAL A 125 -13.35 4.83 20.38
N GLY A 126 -12.11 4.64 20.84
CA GLY A 126 -11.53 5.40 21.95
C GLY A 126 -11.47 6.91 21.67
N ILE A 127 -11.09 7.30 20.46
CA ILE A 127 -11.04 8.71 20.05
C ILE A 127 -12.43 9.32 19.96
N LEU A 128 -13.40 8.59 19.39
CA LEU A 128 -14.79 9.03 19.35
C LEU A 128 -15.37 9.23 20.75
N PHE A 129 -15.10 8.32 21.68
CA PHE A 129 -15.54 8.45 23.08
C PHE A 129 -14.85 9.61 23.81
N ALA A 130 -13.56 9.84 23.55
CA ALA A 130 -12.80 10.88 24.22
C ALA A 130 -13.14 12.29 23.72
N TRP A 131 -13.59 12.43 22.47
CA TRP A 131 -13.82 13.73 21.81
C TRP A 131 -15.27 13.98 21.36
N SER A 132 -16.23 13.14 21.77
CA SER A 132 -17.66 13.31 21.43
C SER A 132 -18.21 14.66 21.88
N ASP A 133 -17.82 15.11 23.07
CA ASP A 133 -18.36 16.30 23.71
C ASP A 133 -17.73 17.58 23.15
N GLY A 134 -16.49 17.51 22.66
CA GLY A 134 -15.76 18.65 22.09
C GLY A 134 -16.19 19.01 20.65
N PHE A 135 -16.77 18.07 19.90
CA PHE A 135 -17.14 18.26 18.50
C PHE A 135 -18.66 18.38 18.24
N GLY A 136 -19.51 18.21 19.25
CA GLY A 136 -20.97 18.29 19.08
C GLY A 136 -21.51 17.25 18.11
N ILE A 137 -20.95 16.02 18.18
CA ILE A 137 -21.19 14.97 17.18
C ILE A 137 -22.60 14.39 17.36
N PRO A 138 -23.48 14.48 16.34
CA PRO A 138 -24.82 13.94 16.44
C PRO A 138 -24.80 12.39 16.34
N PRO A 139 -25.77 11.68 16.97
CA PRO A 139 -25.73 10.22 17.17
C PRO A 139 -25.74 9.38 15.88
N ASN A 140 -26.06 9.97 14.74
CA ASN A 140 -25.93 9.40 13.40
C ASN A 140 -24.47 9.14 12.98
N LEU A 141 -23.52 9.96 13.45
CA LEU A 141 -22.10 9.82 13.06
C LEU A 141 -21.44 8.55 13.61
N MET A 142 -21.95 8.03 14.74
CA MET A 142 -21.43 6.80 15.34
C MET A 142 -21.76 5.57 14.48
N ARG A 143 -22.95 5.56 13.86
CA ARG A 143 -23.34 4.50 12.90
C ARG A 143 -22.52 4.60 11.62
N ASP A 144 -22.35 5.81 11.10
CA ASP A 144 -21.55 6.05 9.89
C ASP A 144 -20.08 5.70 10.12
N THR A 145 -19.52 5.98 11.30
CA THR A 145 -18.14 5.60 11.64
C THR A 145 -17.98 4.10 11.83
N LEU A 146 -18.98 3.41 12.39
CA LEU A 146 -19.00 1.94 12.48
C LEU A 146 -19.04 1.31 11.08
N ILE A 147 -19.91 1.83 10.20
CA ILE A 147 -20.00 1.37 8.81
C ILE A 147 -18.67 1.66 8.10
N PHE A 148 -18.10 2.85 8.26
CA PHE A 148 -16.82 3.21 7.69
C PHE A 148 -15.69 2.30 8.20
N ALA A 149 -15.62 2.03 9.51
CA ALA A 149 -14.63 1.13 10.09
C ALA A 149 -14.76 -0.30 9.57
N VAL A 150 -15.99 -0.82 9.43
CA VAL A 150 -16.28 -2.14 8.86
C VAL A 150 -15.90 -2.18 7.37
N VAL A 151 -16.25 -1.14 6.61
CA VAL A 151 -15.87 -1.02 5.20
C VAL A 151 -14.34 -0.96 5.07
N GLN A 152 -13.66 -0.19 5.92
CA GLN A 152 -12.21 -0.08 5.89
C GLN A 152 -11.51 -1.39 6.26
N LEU A 153 -12.06 -2.14 7.23
CA LEU A 153 -11.67 -3.51 7.56
C LEU A 153 -11.76 -4.44 6.34
N ILE A 154 -12.83 -4.33 5.56
CA ILE A 154 -13.03 -5.13 4.34
C ILE A 154 -12.10 -4.63 3.21
N THR A 155 -11.94 -3.32 3.04
CA THR A 155 -11.10 -2.75 1.97
C THR A 155 -9.61 -3.03 2.18
N ILE A 156 -9.11 -2.98 3.43
CA ILE A 156 -7.72 -3.33 3.74
C ILE A 156 -7.45 -4.81 3.40
N ARG A 157 -8.43 -5.68 3.64
CA ARG A 157 -8.39 -7.11 3.26
C ARG A 157 -8.43 -7.35 1.74
N SER A 158 -8.98 -6.40 0.99
CA SER A 158 -9.09 -6.45 -0.48
C SER A 158 -7.83 -5.98 -1.20
N THR A 159 -6.74 -5.67 -0.49
CA THR A 159 -5.39 -5.64 -1.08
C THR A 159 -4.88 -7.07 -1.07
N PRO A 160 -5.14 -7.87 -2.11
CA PRO A 160 -4.90 -9.30 -2.07
C PRO A 160 -3.43 -9.54 -2.46
N LEU A 161 -2.81 -10.49 -1.74
CA LEU A 161 -1.84 -11.47 -2.24
C LEU A 161 -0.86 -11.04 -3.34
#